data_AF-A0A3B8T2Q6-F1
#
_entry.id   AF-A0A3B8T2Q6-F1
#
_cell.length_a   1.000
_cell.length_b   1.000
_cell.length_c   1.000
_cell.angle_alpha   90.00
_cell.angle_beta   90.00
_cell.angle_gamma   90.00
#
_symmetry.space_group_name_H-M   'P 1'
#
loop_
_entity.id
_entity.type
_entity.pdbx_description
1 polymer ?
#
loop_
_entity_poly.entity_id
_entity_poly.type
_entity_poly.pdbx_seq_one_letter_code
_entity_poly.pdbx_strand_id
1 'polypeptide(L)'
;MNIPLVQSLIKAIDKPAIFIDLNYTILAVNQAYRDTYSQFVQTGTSKCYEVSHGQSVPCDQAGEECPLQQCKTTGKVSSVVHIHQLPKSKSYCDI
;
A
#
# COMPACT_ATOMS: atom_id res chain seq x y z
N MET A 1 -7.28 3.29 -17.62
CA MET A 1 -7.18 4.29 -16.52
C MET A 1 -5.94 5.13 -16.75
N ASN A 2 -5.99 6.45 -16.54
CA ASN A 2 -4.88 7.36 -16.86
C ASN A 2 -3.92 7.45 -15.66
N ILE A 3 -2.87 6.62 -15.65
CA ILE A 3 -1.89 6.54 -14.55
C ILE A 3 -1.20 7.89 -14.28
N PRO A 4 -0.77 8.68 -15.29
CA PRO A 4 -0.25 10.02 -15.06
C PRO A 4 -1.19 10.94 -14.24
N LEU A 5 -2.49 10.91 -14.51
CA LEU A 5 -3.46 11.70 -13.75
C LEU A 5 -3.53 11.25 -12.28
N VAL A 6 -3.61 9.93 -12.05
CA VAL A 6 -3.63 9.36 -10.69
C VAL A 6 -2.35 9.71 -9.93
N GLN A 7 -1.20 9.65 -10.61
CA GLN A 7 0.08 10.02 -10.03
C GLN A 7 0.12 11.49 -9.61
N SER A 8 -0.47 12.39 -10.39
CA SER A 8 -0.60 13.81 -10.02
C SER A 8 -1.51 14.01 -8.80
N LEU A 9 -2.63 13.30 -8.73
CA LEU A 9 -3.54 13.35 -7.57
C LEU A 9 -2.87 12.83 -6.29
N ILE A 10 -2.17 11.70 -6.39
CA ILE A 10 -1.47 11.08 -5.25
C ILE A 10 -0.35 11.97 -4.72
N LYS A 11 0.36 12.70 -5.59
CA LYS A 11 1.40 13.65 -5.17
C LYS A 11 0.87 14.79 -4.29
N ALA A 12 -0.41 15.12 -4.37
CA ALA A 12 -1.03 16.16 -3.55
C ALA A 12 -1.47 15.67 -2.16
N ILE A 13 -1.33 14.38 -1.86
CA ILE A 13 -1.66 13.80 -0.55
C ILE A 13 -0.44 13.91 0.37
N ASP A 14 -0.61 14.54 1.53
CA ASP A 14 0.46 14.75 2.51
C ASP A 14 0.88 13.47 3.26
N LYS A 15 -0.05 12.51 3.42
CA LYS A 15 0.20 11.21 4.07
C LYS A 15 0.74 10.18 3.07
N PRO A 16 1.45 9.13 3.52
CA PRO A 16 1.85 8.00 2.66
C PRO A 16 0.68 7.44 1.85
N ALA A 17 0.81 7.43 0.52
CA ALA A 17 -0.24 6.96 -0.38
C ALA A 17 0.33 6.22 -1.60
N ILE A 18 -0.35 5.13 -1.97
CA ILE A 18 -0.12 4.34 -3.18
C ILE A 18 -1.43 4.07 -3.92
N PHE A 19 -1.32 3.89 -5.23
CA PHE A 19 -2.37 3.30 -6.06
C PHE A 19 -1.90 1.93 -6.53
N ILE A 20 -2.75 0.92 -6.39
CA ILE A 20 -2.41 -0.47 -6.73
C ILE A 20 -3.46 -1.09 -7.65
N ASP A 21 -3.06 -2.09 -8.42
CA ASP A 21 -4.00 -2.92 -9.18
C ASP A 21 -4.52 -4.12 -8.37
N LEU A 22 -5.43 -4.89 -8.97
CA LEU A 22 -5.96 -6.12 -8.38
C LEU A 22 -4.90 -7.23 -8.22
N ASN A 23 -3.72 -7.08 -8.79
CA ASN A 23 -2.59 -8.00 -8.64
C ASN A 23 -1.56 -7.47 -7.62
N TYR A 24 -1.97 -6.54 -6.75
CA TYR A 24 -1.13 -5.93 -5.69
C TYR A 24 0.02 -5.08 -6.22
N THR A 25 0.07 -4.79 -7.52
CA THR A 25 1.16 -4.03 -8.16
C THR A 25 0.97 -2.55 -7.90
N ILE A 26 2.01 -1.88 -7.39
CA ILE A 26 2.01 -0.44 -7.20
C ILE A 26 2.10 0.25 -8.56
N LEU A 27 1.08 1.02 -8.93
CA LEU A 27 0.99 1.75 -10.19
C LEU A 27 1.31 3.24 -10.05
N ALA A 28 1.07 3.83 -8.88
CA ALA A 28 1.46 5.20 -8.55
C ALA A 28 1.76 5.31 -7.05
N VAL A 29 2.60 6.27 -6.68
CA VAL A 29 3.08 6.43 -5.29
C VAL A 29 3.52 7.86 -5.03
N ASN A 30 3.32 8.39 -3.82
CA ASN A 30 3.84 9.70 -3.43
C ASN A 30 5.20 9.61 -2.70
N GLN A 31 5.82 10.76 -2.49
CA GLN A 31 7.12 10.82 -1.82
C GLN A 31 7.02 10.39 -0.35
N ALA A 32 5.97 10.82 0.37
CA ALA A 32 5.75 10.44 1.76
C ALA A 32 5.74 8.91 1.98
N TYR A 33 5.17 8.15 1.04
CA TYR A 33 5.21 6.69 1.09
C TYR A 33 6.62 6.14 0.87
N ARG A 34 7.36 6.67 -0.12
CA ARG A 34 8.76 6.27 -0.36
C ARG A 34 9.68 6.59 0.82
N ASP A 35 9.40 7.65 1.56
CA ASP A 35 10.19 8.05 2.73
C ASP A 35 9.84 7.20 3.96
N THR A 36 8.61 6.68 4.04
CA THR A 36 8.13 5.86 5.17
C THR A 36 8.73 4.46 5.16
N TYR A 37 8.88 3.86 3.97
CA TYR A 37 9.37 2.49 3.82
C TYR A 37 10.78 2.49 3.22
N SER A 38 11.70 1.74 3.83
CA SER A 38 13.10 1.70 3.40
C SER A 38 13.33 1.00 2.05
N GLN A 39 12.32 0.35 1.50
CA GLN A 39 12.43 -0.40 0.25
C GLN A 39 12.19 0.50 -0.96
N PHE A 40 13.02 0.34 -2.00
CA PHE A 40 12.83 1.04 -3.26
C PHE A 40 11.54 0.59 -3.96
N VAL A 41 10.69 1.56 -4.33
CA VAL A 41 9.43 1.31 -5.03
C VAL A 41 9.58 1.50 -6.53
N GLN A 42 9.49 0.42 -7.29
CA GLN A 42 9.40 0.43 -8.75
C GLN A 42 7.94 0.30 -9.19
N THR A 43 7.36 1.40 -9.68
CA THR A 43 5.98 1.41 -10.18
C THR A 43 5.83 0.48 -11.39
N GLY A 44 4.74 -0.29 -11.43
CA GLY A 44 4.47 -1.31 -12.43
C GLY A 44 5.13 -2.67 -12.12
N THR A 45 5.88 -2.79 -11.04
CA THR A 45 6.58 -4.04 -10.67
C THR A 45 6.42 -4.39 -9.20
N SER A 46 6.79 -3.48 -8.29
CA SER A 46 6.77 -3.73 -6.85
C SER A 46 5.37 -4.06 -6.33
N LYS A 47 5.27 -5.02 -5.41
CA LYS A 47 4.02 -5.38 -4.75
C LYS A 47 3.85 -4.62 -3.43
N CYS A 48 2.61 -4.29 -3.09
CA CYS A 48 2.34 -3.54 -1.85
C CYS A 48 2.77 -4.32 -0.61
N TYR A 49 2.52 -5.63 -0.53
CA TYR A 49 2.87 -6.44 0.63
C TYR A 49 4.40 -6.60 0.82
N GLU A 50 5.17 -6.57 -0.27
CA GLU A 50 6.64 -6.57 -0.22
C GLU A 50 7.13 -5.26 0.40
N VAL A 51 6.63 -4.13 -0.12
CA VAL A 51 7.10 -2.80 0.28
C VAL A 51 6.61 -2.38 1.66
N SER A 52 5.30 -2.52 1.93
CA SER A 52 4.69 -2.06 3.18
C SER A 52 4.99 -2.96 4.37
N HIS A 53 5.10 -4.28 4.12
CA HIS A 53 5.17 -5.28 5.20
C HIS A 53 6.40 -6.20 5.12
N GLY A 54 7.23 -6.10 4.06
CA GLY A 54 8.39 -6.98 3.91
C GLY A 54 8.03 -8.45 3.67
N GLN A 55 6.80 -8.72 3.23
CA GLN A 55 6.31 -10.08 3.04
C GLN A 55 6.49 -10.54 1.59
N SER A 56 6.59 -11.85 1.37
CA SER A 56 6.64 -12.46 0.04
C SER A 56 5.26 -12.84 -0.51
N VAL A 57 4.22 -12.79 0.33
CA VAL A 57 2.84 -13.14 0.01
C VAL A 57 1.89 -12.02 0.45
N PRO A 58 0.68 -11.94 -0.12
CA PRO A 58 -0.36 -11.01 0.34
C PRO A 58 -0.64 -11.14 1.84
N CYS A 59 -1.04 -10.02 2.47
CA CYS A 59 -1.20 -9.94 3.92
C CYS A 59 -2.13 -11.03 4.50
N ASP A 60 -3.21 -11.36 3.78
CA ASP A 60 -4.18 -12.41 4.15
C ASP A 60 -3.54 -13.81 4.25
N GLN A 61 -2.52 -14.08 3.44
CA GLN A 61 -1.80 -15.35 3.46
C GLN A 61 -0.73 -15.38 4.55
N ALA A 62 -0.34 -14.23 5.08
CA ALA A 62 0.57 -14.10 6.21
C ALA A 62 -0.15 -13.98 7.57
N GLY A 63 -1.48 -14.12 7.58
CA GLY A 63 -2.31 -14.08 8.80
C GLY A 63 -2.76 -12.68 9.22
N GLU A 64 -2.60 -11.68 8.35
CA GLU A 64 -3.02 -10.29 8.57
C GLU A 64 -4.24 -9.92 7.70
N GLU A 65 -5.03 -8.94 8.09
CA GLU A 65 -6.14 -8.50 7.24
C GLU A 65 -5.64 -7.71 6.01
N CYS A 66 -6.08 -8.12 4.82
CA CYS A 66 -5.77 -7.40 3.58
C CYS A 66 -6.98 -6.58 3.09
N PRO A 67 -6.89 -5.23 3.03
CA PRO A 67 -8.01 -4.40 2.61
C PRO A 67 -8.37 -4.64 1.14
N LEU A 68 -7.37 -4.88 0.27
CA LEU A 68 -7.59 -5.19 -1.13
C LEU A 68 -8.32 -6.54 -1.31
N GLN A 69 -7.99 -7.55 -0.50
CA GLN A 69 -8.69 -8.83 -0.57
C GLN A 69 -10.15 -8.69 -0.13
N GLN A 70 -10.41 -7.94 0.94
CA GLN A 70 -11.79 -7.63 1.36
C GLN A 70 -12.57 -6.86 0.29
N CYS A 71 -11.95 -5.87 -0.36
CA CYS A 71 -12.54 -5.15 -1.50
C CYS A 71 -12.89 -6.10 -2.65
N LYS A 72 -12.01 -7.04 -3.00
CA LYS A 72 -12.27 -8.04 -4.06
C LYS A 72 -13.43 -8.96 -3.72
N THR A 73 -13.50 -9.44 -2.47
CA THR A 73 -14.54 -10.37 -2.03
C THR A 73 -15.90 -9.68 -1.92
N THR A 74 -15.95 -8.42 -1.46
CA THR A 74 -17.21 -7.72 -1.17
C THR A 74 -17.68 -6.79 -2.27
N GLY A 75 -16.78 -6.35 -3.17
CA GLY A 75 -17.04 -5.29 -4.14
C GLY A 75 -17.24 -3.91 -3.52
N LYS A 76 -16.97 -3.74 -2.22
CA LYS A 76 -17.14 -2.49 -1.47
C LYS A 76 -15.78 -1.92 -1.09
N VAL A 77 -15.76 -0.61 -0.79
CA VAL A 77 -14.60 0.03 -0.17
C VAL A 77 -14.36 -0.60 1.20
N SER A 78 -13.12 -0.97 1.49
CA SER A 78 -12.70 -1.47 2.79
C SER A 78 -11.47 -0.71 3.29
N SER A 79 -11.40 -0.55 4.61
CA SER A 79 -10.28 0.01 5.36
C SER A 79 -9.93 -0.95 6.48
N VAL A 80 -8.64 -1.22 6.70
CA VAL A 80 -8.18 -2.03 7.82
C VAL A 80 -7.12 -1.25 8.59
N VAL A 81 -7.20 -1.29 9.91
CA VAL A 81 -6.16 -0.71 10.76
C VAL A 81 -5.08 -1.76 10.96
N HIS A 82 -3.87 -1.51 10.47
CA HIS A 82 -2.73 -2.35 10.79
C HIS A 82 -1.70 -1.61 11.64
N ILE A 83 -1.08 -2.35 12.55
CA ILE A 83 0.02 -1.86 13.38
C ILE A 83 1.31 -2.10 12.60
N HIS A 84 1.95 -1.03 12.12
CA HIS A 84 3.29 -1.14 11.57
C HIS A 84 4.29 -1.38 12.71
N GLN A 85 4.97 -2.51 12.71
CA GLN A 85 6.19 -2.68 13.51
C GLN A 85 7.36 -2.03 12.76
N LEU A 86 7.54 -0.72 12.92
CA LEU A 86 8.80 -0.09 12.52
C LEU A 86 9.92 -0.59 13.46
N PRO A 87 11.18 -0.71 13.00
CA PRO A 87 12.30 -1.19 13.82
C PRO A 87 12.58 -0.41 15.10
N LYS A 88 11.90 0.74 15.34
CA LYS A 88 12.11 1.59 16.52
C LYS A 88 10.86 2.16 17.21
N SER A 89 9.63 1.92 16.76
CA SER A 89 8.41 2.22 17.54
C SER A 89 7.15 1.72 16.83
N LYS A 90 6.10 1.35 17.59
CA LYS A 90 4.77 1.06 17.03
C LYS A 90 4.12 2.38 16.63
N SER A 91 3.78 2.57 15.36
CA SER A 91 2.90 3.66 14.90
C SER A 91 1.57 3.09 14.42
N TYR A 92 0.48 3.73 14.85
CA TYR A 92 -0.88 3.45 14.40
C TYR A 92 -1.18 4.33 13.19
N CYS A 93 -1.51 3.72 12.04
CA CYS A 93 -1.97 4.43 10.85
C CYS A 93 -3.32 3.86 10.43
N ASP A 94 -4.35 4.71 10.39
CA ASP A 94 -5.57 4.45 9.62
C ASP A 94 -5.25 4.65 8.13
N ILE A 95 -5.52 3.63 7.31
CA ILE A 95 -5.33 3.64 5.85
C ILE A 95 -6.65 3.27 5.16
#